data_AF-A0A7S0H429-F1
#
_entry.id   AF-A0A7S0H429-F1
#
_cell.length_a   1.000
_cell.length_b   1.000
_cell.length_c   1.000
_cell.angle_alpha   90.00
_cell.angle_beta   90.00
_cell.angle_gamma   90.00
#
_symmetry.space_group_name_H-M   'P 1'
#
loop_
_entity.id
_entity.type
_entity.pdbx_description
1 polymer ?
#
loop_
_entity_poly.entity_id
_entity_poly.type
_entity_poly.pdbx_seq_one_letter_code
_entity_poly.pdbx_strand_id
1 'polypeptide(L)'
;VTNLVFSPDGKYLLSTSSEENKLENARIILWDWQAGKEVFSHEPRKQALCGAFSPDGSFFVCGGEGWIKTWSLEMTHLSEDNVSPQEENVDLRRHHDKTYVSLQIASGNNPAMYCVTSRGILCQ
;
A
#
# COMPACT_ATOMS: atom_id res chain seq x y z
N VAL A 1 4.22 14.32 -0.08
CA VAL A 1 3.25 13.20 -0.02
C VAL A 1 2.69 13.02 -1.41
N THR A 2 2.81 11.82 -1.97
CA THR A 2 2.34 11.50 -3.33
C THR A 2 0.97 10.85 -3.33
N ASN A 3 0.58 10.18 -2.25
CA ASN A 3 -0.72 9.53 -2.14
C ASN A 3 -1.21 9.53 -0.68
N LEU A 4 -2.53 9.67 -0.50
CA LEU A 4 -3.24 9.61 0.77
C LEU A 4 -4.53 8.82 0.57
N VAL A 5 -4.69 7.74 1.34
CA VAL A 5 -5.86 6.84 1.21
C VAL A 5 -6.40 6.52 2.59
N PHE A 6 -7.70 6.73 2.81
CA PHE A 6 -8.37 6.27 4.01
C PHE A 6 -8.71 4.79 3.90
N SER A 7 -8.63 4.06 5.02
CA SER A 7 -9.19 2.72 5.09
C SER A 7 -10.72 2.78 4.97
N PRO A 8 -11.37 1.70 4.47
CA PRO A 8 -12.83 1.68 4.30
C PRO A 8 -13.62 1.87 5.61
N ASP A 9 -13.05 1.42 6.73
CA ASP A 9 -13.61 1.59 8.07
C ASP A 9 -13.38 2.99 8.66
N GLY A 10 -12.59 3.84 7.98
CA GLY A 10 -12.25 5.19 8.41
C GLY A 10 -11.33 5.26 9.63
N LYS A 11 -10.75 4.13 10.08
CA LYS A 11 -9.86 4.10 11.24
C LYS A 11 -8.42 4.50 10.91
N TYR A 12 -7.95 4.09 9.72
CA TYR A 12 -6.57 4.27 9.31
C TYR A 12 -6.44 5.23 8.12
N LEU A 13 -5.30 5.92 8.06
CA LEU A 13 -4.88 6.72 6.93
C LEU A 13 -3.53 6.20 6.44
N LEU A 14 -3.44 5.81 5.17
CA LEU A 14 -2.20 5.45 4.50
C LEU A 14 -1.62 6.69 3.82
N SER A 15 -0.35 6.96 4.06
CA SER A 15 0.41 8.03 3.42
C SER A 15 1.64 7.45 2.74
N THR A 16 1.85 7.83 1.47
CA THR A 16 3.07 7.50 0.74
C THR A 16 3.82 8.77 0.37
N SER A 17 5.13 8.79 0.58
CA SER A 17 6.00 9.87 0.11
C SER A 17 6.96 9.38 -0.97
N SER A 18 7.19 10.27 -1.94
CA SER A 18 8.25 10.16 -2.91
C SER A 18 9.01 11.48 -2.91
N GLU A 19 10.34 11.41 -2.77
CA GLU A 19 11.25 12.53 -2.97
C GLU A 19 12.05 12.22 -4.23
N GLU A 20 11.84 13.01 -5.30
CA GLU A 20 12.44 12.78 -6.62
C GLU A 20 13.97 12.72 -6.59
N ASN A 21 14.59 13.43 -5.64
CA ASN A 21 16.04 13.56 -5.53
C ASN A 21 16.67 12.76 -4.38
N LYS A 22 15.87 12.12 -3.52
CA LYS A 22 16.36 11.37 -2.35
C LYS A 22 15.49 10.16 -2.08
N LEU A 23 15.81 9.05 -2.76
CA LEU A 23 15.20 7.73 -2.53
C LEU A 23 15.30 7.28 -1.07
N GLU A 24 16.30 7.79 -0.35
CA GLU A 24 16.59 7.54 1.08
C GLU A 24 15.47 8.03 2.03
N ASN A 25 14.52 8.85 1.56
CA ASN A 25 13.45 9.41 2.39
C ASN A 25 12.04 9.00 1.96
N ALA A 26 11.90 8.06 1.02
CA ALA A 26 10.60 7.51 0.70
C ALA A 26 10.05 6.77 1.93
N ARG A 27 8.81 7.08 2.32
CA ARG A 27 8.14 6.46 3.46
C ARG A 27 6.73 6.07 3.11
N ILE A 28 6.35 4.90 3.61
CA ILE A 28 4.97 4.44 3.68
C ILE A 28 4.61 4.45 5.15
N ILE A 29 3.60 5.21 5.52
CA ILE A 29 3.17 5.34 6.91
C ILE A 29 1.67 5.07 7.00
N LEU A 30 1.30 4.18 7.92
CA LEU A 30 -0.07 3.94 8.33
C LEU A 30 -0.32 4.68 9.64
N TRP A 31 -1.35 5.51 9.65
CA TRP A 31 -1.73 6.33 10.78
C TRP A 31 -3.04 5.84 11.35
N ASP A 32 -3.14 5.74 12.67
CA ASP A 32 -4.41 5.92 13.36
C ASP A 32 -4.62 7.43 13.45
N TRP A 33 -5.34 7.98 12.49
CA TRP A 33 -5.46 9.43 12.33
C TRP A 33 -6.32 10.06 13.43
N GLN A 34 -7.21 9.28 14.04
CA GLN A 34 -8.06 9.73 15.15
C GLN A 34 -7.26 9.81 16.45
N ALA A 35 -6.40 8.80 16.70
CA ALA A 35 -5.47 8.82 17.83
C ALA A 35 -4.23 9.70 17.59
N GLY A 36 -3.98 10.11 16.34
CA GLY A 36 -2.81 10.88 15.95
C GLY A 36 -1.49 10.09 16.07
N LYS A 37 -1.54 8.77 15.88
CA LYS A 37 -0.38 7.88 16.08
C LYS A 37 0.03 7.17 14.80
N GLU A 38 1.33 7.03 14.60
CA GLU A 38 1.90 6.11 13.61
C GLU A 38 1.71 4.68 14.11
N VAL A 39 1.00 3.87 13.34
CA VAL A 39 0.76 2.44 13.64
C VAL A 39 1.79 1.58 12.90
N PHE A 40 2.23 2.03 11.73
CA PHE A 40 3.22 1.35 10.93
C PHE A 40 4.02 2.33 10.08
N SER A 41 5.30 2.04 9.90
CA SER A 41 6.18 2.79 9.02
C SER A 41 7.10 1.83 8.28
N HIS A 42 7.27 2.06 6.99
CA HIS A 42 8.15 1.28 6.12
C HIS A 42 8.93 2.19 5.20
N GLU A 43 10.23 1.94 5.09
CA GLU A 43 11.14 2.64 4.20
C GLU A 43 11.40 1.76 2.97
N PRO A 44 10.66 1.96 1.86
CA PRO A 44 10.87 1.18 0.65
C PRO A 44 12.20 1.55 -0.01
N ARG A 45 12.87 0.55 -0.60
CA ARG A 45 14.13 0.74 -1.34
C ARG A 45 13.98 1.62 -2.60
N LYS A 46 12.75 1.88 -3.02
CA LYS A 46 12.36 2.62 -4.23
C LYS A 46 11.08 3.40 -3.93
N GLN A 47 10.80 4.44 -4.69
CA GLN A 47 9.64 5.31 -4.48
C GLN A 47 8.32 4.53 -4.49
N ALA A 48 7.44 4.85 -3.54
CA ALA A 48 6.05 4.43 -3.55
C ALA A 48 5.22 5.49 -4.28
N LEU A 49 4.61 5.11 -5.40
CA LEU A 49 3.84 6.00 -6.26
C LEU A 49 2.34 5.88 -5.99
N CYS A 50 1.89 4.71 -5.53
CA CYS A 50 0.50 4.43 -5.28
C CYS A 50 0.31 3.50 -4.08
N GLY A 51 -0.88 3.57 -3.49
CA GLY A 51 -1.34 2.62 -2.49
C GLY A 51 -2.86 2.48 -2.54
N ALA A 52 -3.38 1.40 -1.96
CA ALA A 52 -4.81 1.12 -1.88
C ALA A 52 -5.11 0.20 -0.69
N PHE A 53 -6.29 0.37 -0.09
CA PHE A 53 -6.82 -0.60 0.87
C PHE A 53 -7.68 -1.65 0.19
N SER A 54 -7.67 -2.84 0.77
CA SER A 54 -8.69 -3.85 0.52
C SER A 54 -10.07 -3.31 0.90
N PRO A 55 -11.15 -3.71 0.19
CA PRO A 55 -12.51 -3.24 0.51
C PRO A 55 -13.00 -3.61 1.90
N ASP A 56 -12.49 -4.71 2.46
CA ASP A 56 -12.80 -5.17 3.81
C ASP A 56 -11.87 -4.56 4.88
N GLY A 57 -10.84 -3.80 4.48
CA GLY A 57 -9.88 -3.17 5.38
C GLY A 57 -8.86 -4.14 5.99
N SER A 58 -8.88 -5.43 5.62
CA SER A 58 -8.01 -6.46 6.22
C SER A 58 -6.56 -6.35 5.78
N PHE A 59 -6.29 -5.68 4.67
CA PHE A 59 -4.94 -5.45 4.15
C PHE A 59 -4.83 -4.18 3.31
N PHE A 60 -3.61 -3.75 3.04
CA PHE A 60 -3.32 -2.68 2.09
C PHE A 60 -2.14 -3.03 1.18
N VAL A 61 -2.06 -2.36 0.04
CA VAL A 61 -1.04 -2.59 -0.99
C VAL A 61 -0.39 -1.26 -1.33
N CYS A 62 0.93 -1.25 -1.51
CA CYS A 62 1.66 -0.12 -2.09
C CYS A 62 2.50 -0.58 -3.28
N GLY A 63 2.66 0.29 -4.27
CA GLY A 63 3.40 -0.01 -5.49
C GLY A 63 4.28 1.14 -5.96
N GLY A 64 5.32 0.79 -6.69
CA GLY A 64 6.28 1.71 -7.27
C GLY A 64 7.04 1.08 -8.44
N GLU A 65 8.28 1.52 -8.67
CA GLU A 65 9.08 1.06 -9.81
C GLU A 65 9.61 -0.38 -9.66
N GLY A 66 8.85 -1.34 -10.20
CA GLY A 66 9.20 -2.75 -10.28
C GLY A 66 9.00 -3.51 -8.99
N TRP A 67 8.14 -3.00 -8.12
CA TRP A 67 7.75 -3.67 -6.90
C TRP A 67 6.31 -3.31 -6.53
N ILE A 68 5.62 -4.29 -5.96
CA ILE A 68 4.36 -4.14 -5.27
C ILE A 68 4.50 -4.94 -3.99
N LYS A 69 4.13 -4.33 -2.88
CA LYS A 69 4.11 -4.97 -1.56
C LYS A 69 2.72 -4.87 -0.98
N THR A 70 2.33 -5.95 -0.31
CA THR A 70 1.07 -6.08 0.40
C THR A 70 1.36 -6.23 1.88
N TRP A 71 0.52 -5.64 2.71
CA TRP A 71 0.59 -5.75 4.15
C TRP A 71 -0.75 -6.18 4.70
N SER A 72 -0.78 -7.33 5.37
CA SER A 72 -1.97 -7.80 6.08
C SER A 72 -2.10 -7.09 7.42
N LEU A 73 -3.24 -6.45 7.66
CA LEU A 73 -3.65 -5.91 8.95
C LEU A 73 -4.37 -7.02 9.72
N GLU A 74 -3.68 -8.13 9.98
CA GLU A 74 -4.21 -9.14 10.90
C GLU A 74 -4.42 -8.47 12.26
N MET A 75 -5.69 -8.29 12.65
CA MET A 75 -6.04 -8.05 14.03
C MET A 75 -5.74 -9.35 14.78
N THR A 76 -4.50 -9.53 15.26
CA THR A 76 -4.25 -10.59 16.23
C THR A 76 -5.17 -10.31 17.41
N HIS A 77 -6.15 -11.20 17.60
CA HIS A 77 -7.25 -11.13 18.56
C HIS A 77 -6.83 -11.10 20.04
N LEU A 78 -5.61 -10.64 20.39
CA LEU A 78 -5.05 -10.77 21.73
C LEU A 78 -4.42 -9.51 22.34
N SER A 79 -4.46 -8.34 21.69
CA SER A 79 -4.35 -7.04 22.40
C SER A 79 -4.67 -5.88 21.46
N GLU A 80 -5.46 -4.92 21.93
CA GLU A 80 -5.89 -3.72 21.17
C GLU A 80 -4.73 -2.81 20.73
N ASP A 81 -3.50 -3.10 21.18
CA ASP A 81 -2.35 -2.20 21.06
C ASP A 81 -1.26 -2.64 20.07
N ASN A 82 -1.38 -3.79 19.38
CA ASN A 82 -0.33 -4.26 18.46
C ASN A 82 -0.90 -4.72 17.11
N VAL A 83 -1.02 -3.78 16.17
CA VAL A 83 -1.18 -4.10 14.74
C VAL A 83 0.20 -4.12 14.13
N SER A 84 0.72 -5.31 13.82
CA SER A 84 1.99 -5.48 13.11
C SER A 84 1.72 -6.02 11.72
N PRO A 85 1.73 -5.19 10.67
CA PRO A 85 1.36 -5.64 9.34
C PRO A 85 2.38 -6.63 8.77
N GLN A 86 1.91 -7.79 8.29
CA GLN A 86 2.80 -8.79 7.69
C GLN A 86 3.09 -8.46 6.23
N GLU A 87 4.37 -8.39 5.83
CA GLU A 87 4.80 -8.05 4.46
C GLU A 87 4.79 -9.27 3.53
N GLU A 88 4.15 -9.11 2.37
CA GLU A 88 4.24 -10.04 1.23
C GLU A 88 4.64 -9.29 -0.06
N ASN A 89 5.51 -9.89 -0.87
CA ASN A 89 5.89 -9.33 -2.17
C ASN A 89 5.03 -9.93 -3.29
N VAL A 90 4.33 -9.08 -4.04
CA VAL A 90 3.49 -9.51 -5.17
C VAL A 90 4.25 -9.34 -6.47
N ASP A 91 4.52 -10.45 -7.16
CA ASP A 91 5.30 -10.47 -8.39
C ASP A 91 4.40 -10.44 -9.65
N LEU A 92 4.00 -9.25 -10.10
CA LEU A 92 3.16 -9.08 -11.30
C LEU A 92 3.95 -9.17 -12.63
N ARG A 93 4.93 -10.08 -12.73
CA ARG A 93 5.85 -10.20 -13.90
C ARG A 93 5.13 -10.54 -15.21
N ARG A 94 4.63 -9.53 -15.95
CA ARG A 94 4.24 -9.67 -17.37
C ARG A 94 4.53 -8.47 -18.29
N HIS A 95 4.94 -7.31 -17.77
CA HIS A 95 5.15 -6.11 -18.60
C HIS A 95 6.57 -5.52 -18.49
N HIS A 96 7.08 -5.01 -19.61
CA HIS A 96 8.41 -4.38 -19.71
C HIS A 96 8.48 -3.02 -19.00
N ASP A 97 7.35 -2.32 -18.91
CA ASP A 97 7.19 -1.13 -18.08
C ASP A 97 6.75 -1.57 -16.69
N LYS A 98 7.58 -1.26 -15.70
CA LYS A 98 7.46 -1.75 -14.32
C LYS A 98 7.01 -0.64 -13.37
N THR A 99 6.65 0.53 -13.87
CA THR A 99 6.27 1.67 -13.04
C THR A 99 4.76 1.70 -12.86
N TYR A 100 4.29 1.36 -11.65
CA TYR A 100 2.86 1.36 -11.29
C TYR A 100 2.43 2.72 -10.73
N VAL A 101 1.36 3.30 -11.26
CA VAL A 101 0.90 4.66 -10.89
C VAL A 101 -0.48 4.68 -10.21
N SER A 102 -1.27 3.62 -10.37
CA SER A 102 -2.57 3.47 -9.69
C SER A 102 -2.79 2.01 -9.32
N LEU A 103 -3.40 1.79 -8.16
CA LEU A 103 -3.78 0.48 -7.62
C LEU A 103 -5.23 0.53 -7.16
N GLN A 104 -5.98 -0.52 -7.44
CA GLN A 104 -7.34 -0.75 -6.96
C GLN A 104 -7.50 -2.23 -6.60
N ILE A 105 -8.31 -2.51 -5.58
CA ILE A 105 -8.58 -3.87 -5.13
C ILE A 105 -10.08 -4.10 -5.27
N ALA A 106 -10.45 -5.10 -6.07
CA ALA A 106 -11.85 -5.47 -6.24
C ALA A 106 -12.35 -6.30 -5.05
N SER A 107 -13.61 -6.12 -4.68
CA SER A 107 -14.28 -6.92 -3.67
C SER A 107 -14.68 -8.30 -4.21
N GLY A 108 -14.57 -9.34 -3.39
CA GLY A 108 -15.01 -10.70 -3.72
C GLY A 108 -14.32 -11.79 -2.90
N ASN A 109 -14.78 -13.04 -3.04
CA ASN A 109 -14.20 -14.22 -2.36
C ASN A 109 -12.73 -14.51 -2.77
N ASN A 110 -12.28 -13.90 -3.86
CA ASN A 110 -10.89 -13.91 -4.31
C ASN A 110 -10.55 -12.50 -4.81
N PRO A 111 -10.13 -11.58 -3.92
CA PRO A 111 -9.94 -10.18 -4.28
C PRO A 111 -8.82 -10.06 -5.32
N ALA A 112 -9.18 -9.52 -6.49
CA ALA A 112 -8.22 -9.24 -7.55
C ALA A 112 -7.63 -7.83 -7.35
N MET A 113 -6.31 -7.72 -7.48
CA MET A 113 -5.63 -6.45 -7.55
C MET A 113 -5.60 -6.00 -9.01
N TYR A 114 -5.93 -4.75 -9.26
CA TYR A 114 -5.79 -4.12 -10.57
C TYR A 114 -4.80 -2.96 -10.44
N CYS A 115 -3.85 -2.87 -11.36
CA CYS A 115 -2.92 -1.76 -11.40
C CYS A 115 -2.79 -1.18 -12.80
N VAL A 116 -2.51 0.13 -12.87
CA VAL A 116 -2.22 0.83 -14.13
C VAL A 116 -0.76 1.25 -14.13
N THR A 117 -0.05 0.97 -15.21
CA THR A 117 1.36 1.40 -15.38
C THR A 117 1.48 2.82 -15.92
N SER A 118 2.67 3.42 -15.86
CA SER A 118 2.96 4.75 -16.42
C SER A 118 2.64 4.88 -17.92
N ARG A 119 2.58 3.76 -18.64
CA ARG A 119 2.19 3.67 -20.06
C ARG A 119 0.70 3.40 -20.30
N GLY A 120 -0.14 3.41 -19.26
CA GLY A 120 -1.59 3.18 -19.38
C GLY A 120 -1.98 1.71 -19.58
N ILE A 121 -1.11 0.76 -19.24
CA ILE A 121 -1.42 -0.67 -19.32
C ILE A 121 -2.11 -1.11 -18.03
N LEU A 122 -3.26 -1.80 -18.16
CA LEU A 122 -3.95 -2.44 -17.05
C LEU A 122 -3.36 -3.83 -16.80
N CYS A 123 -2.95 -4.09 -15.55
CA CYS A 123 -2.50 -5.41 -15.08
C CYS A 123 -3.44 -5.92 -14.00
N GLN A 124 -3.56 -7.24 -13.91
CA GLN A 124 -4.32 -7.99 -12.91
C GLN A 124 -3.44 -9.08 -12.29
#